data_AF-A0A836F332-F1
#
_entry.id   AF-A0A836F332-F1
#
_cell.length_a   1.000
_cell.length_b   1.000
_cell.length_c   1.000
_cell.angle_alpha   90.00
_cell.angle_beta   90.00
_cell.angle_gamma   90.00
#
_symmetry.space_group_name_H-M   'P 1'
#
loop_
_entity.id
_entity.type
_entity.pdbx_description
1 polymer ?
#
loop_
_entity_poly.entity_id
_entity_poly.type
_entity_poly.pdbx_seq_one_letter_code
_entity_poly.pdbx_strand_id
1 'polypeptide(L)' 'HQRYLCPRCSNSYKYLGDMKKHLRFQCGQEPRFECPYCQKRTKVSSNMYAHVRAMHSDQPLYIIDVYNKQCSNPLL' A
#
# COMPACT_ATOMS: atom_id res chain seq x y z
N HIS A 1 5.21 -22.10 -14.93
CA HIS A 1 5.74 -21.07 -14.01
C HIS A 1 5.14 -21.27 -12.63
N GLN A 2 5.94 -21.70 -11.66
CA GLN A 2 5.49 -21.91 -10.29
C GLN A 2 5.29 -20.55 -9.59
N ARG A 3 4.17 -20.38 -8.87
CA ARG A 3 3.92 -19.20 -8.03
C ARG A 3 4.32 -19.49 -6.59
N TYR A 4 4.71 -18.45 -5.87
CA TYR A 4 5.01 -18.50 -4.44
C TYR A 4 3.79 -18.07 -3.64
N LEU A 5 3.21 -18.99 -2.87
CA LEU A 5 2.05 -18.72 -2.03
C LEU A 5 2.46 -18.14 -0.68
N CYS A 6 1.67 -17.21 -0.17
CA CYS A 6 1.80 -16.78 1.22
C CYS A 6 1.28 -17.88 2.16
N PRO A 7 2.02 -18.26 3.21
CA PRO A 7 1.56 -19.31 4.15
C PRO A 7 0.45 -18.83 5.10
N ARG A 8 0.14 -17.53 5.13
CA ARG A 8 -0.79 -16.91 6.09
C ARG A 8 -2.03 -16.29 5.44
N CYS A 9 -2.09 -16.26 4.10
CA CYS A 9 -3.25 -15.74 3.36
C CYS A 9 -3.28 -16.31 1.93
N SER A 10 -4.35 -16.04 1.19
CA SER A 10 -4.56 -16.60 -0.15
C SER A 10 -3.79 -15.91 -1.28
N ASN A 11 -2.86 -15.00 -0.99
CA ASN A 11 -2.09 -14.29 -2.01
C ASN A 11 -0.98 -15.17 -2.61
N SER A 12 -0.72 -14.97 -3.90
CA SER A 12 0.36 -15.63 -4.64
C SER A 12 1.18 -14.63 -5.45
N TYR A 13 2.47 -14.93 -5.62
CA TYR A 13 3.43 -14.03 -6.24
C TYR A 13 4.24 -14.75 -7.31
N LYS A 14 4.66 -14.01 -8.34
CA LYS A 14 5.53 -14.52 -9.41
C LYS A 14 6.95 -14.81 -8.91
N TYR A 15 7.45 -14.02 -7.96
CA TYR A 15 8.80 -14.11 -7.44
C TYR A 15 8.80 -14.35 -5.92
N LEU A 16 9.76 -15.16 -5.44
CA LEU A 16 9.91 -15.47 -4.01
C LEU A 16 10.16 -14.21 -3.17
N GLY A 17 10.92 -13.26 -3.71
CA GLY A 17 11.23 -12.00 -3.05
C GLY A 17 9.97 -11.17 -2.75
N ASP A 18 9.00 -11.16 -3.66
CA ASP A 18 7.76 -10.41 -3.47
C ASP A 18 6.87 -11.07 -2.42
N MET A 19 6.78 -12.41 -2.42
CA MET A 19 6.07 -13.14 -1.36
C MET A 19 6.69 -12.87 0.02
N LYS A 20 8.03 -12.90 0.13
CA LYS A 20 8.74 -12.59 1.39
C LYS A 20 8.48 -11.14 1.84
N LYS A 21 8.52 -10.17 0.93
CA LYS A 21 8.20 -8.76 1.24
C LYS A 21 6.76 -8.61 1.73
N HIS A 22 5.80 -9.24 1.05
CA HIS A 22 4.40 -9.27 1.48
C HIS A 22 4.27 -9.85 2.89
N LEU A 23 4.88 -11.02 3.14
CA LEU A 23 4.80 -11.69 4.44
C LEU A 23 5.35 -10.80 5.56
N ARG A 24 6.44 -10.06 5.31
CA ARG A 24 7.09 -9.21 6.30
C ARG A 24 6.32 -7.91 6.61
N PHE A 25 5.70 -7.29 5.61
CA PHE A 25 5.21 -5.91 5.73
C PHE A 25 3.71 -5.72 5.52
N GLN A 26 3.01 -6.71 4.98
CA GLN A 26 1.60 -6.57 4.60
C GLN A 26 0.71 -7.68 5.17
N CYS A 27 1.23 -8.89 5.29
CA CYS A 27 0.45 -10.02 5.75
C CYS A 27 0.07 -9.85 7.22
N GLY A 28 -1.23 -9.90 7.54
CA GLY A 28 -1.75 -9.69 8.88
C GLY A 28 -1.62 -8.26 9.43
N GLN A 29 -1.16 -7.29 8.62
CA GLN A 29 -1.07 -5.88 9.01
C GLN A 29 -2.36 -5.14 8.67
N GLU A 30 -2.78 -4.20 9.51
CA GLU A 30 -3.90 -3.31 9.19
C GLU A 30 -3.49 -2.24 8.15
N PRO A 31 -4.45 -1.67 7.39
CA PRO A 31 -4.17 -0.56 6.49
C PRO A 31 -3.60 0.66 7.22
N ARG A 32 -2.38 1.07 6.84
CA ARG A 32 -1.66 2.22 7.43
C ARG A 32 -1.89 3.54 6.70
N PHE A 33 -2.11 3.47 5.39
CA PHE A 33 -2.20 4.67 4.55
C PHE A 33 -3.65 4.91 4.16
N GLU A 34 -4.14 6.12 4.40
CA GLU A 34 -5.50 6.56 4.09
C GLU A 34 -5.48 7.62 2.98
N CYS A 35 -6.49 7.56 2.11
CA CYS A 35 -6.74 8.61 1.13
C CYS A 35 -7.42 9.80 1.83
N PRO A 36 -6.89 11.03 1.70
CA PRO A 36 -7.52 12.21 2.29
C PRO A 36 -8.83 12.60 1.59
N TYR A 37 -9.11 12.04 0.41
CA TYR A 37 -10.24 12.43 -0.45
C TYR A 37 -11.37 11.39 -0.48
N CYS A 38 -11.16 10.19 0.07
CA CYS A 38 -12.17 9.14 0.17
C CYS A 38 -11.86 8.12 1.26
N GLN A 39 -12.75 7.17 1.50
CA GLN A 39 -12.60 6.16 2.58
C GLN A 39 -11.60 5.04 2.24
N LYS A 40 -10.81 5.16 1.16
CA LYS A 40 -9.88 4.11 0.74
C LYS A 40 -8.68 4.05 1.69
N ARG A 41 -8.33 2.83 2.12
CA ARG A 41 -7.13 2.55 2.91
C ARG A 41 -6.28 1.46 2.27
N THR A 42 -4.95 1.54 2.45
CA THR A 42 -4.00 0.53 1.97
C THR A 42 -2.87 0.28 2.98
N LYS A 43 -2.19 -0.85 2.84
CA LYS A 43 -1.03 -1.21 3.69
C LYS A 43 0.30 -0.63 3.18
N VAL A 44 0.32 -0.07 1.96
CA VAL A 44 1.54 0.31 1.24
C VAL A 44 1.38 1.71 0.65
N SER A 45 2.32 2.61 0.95
CA SER A 45 2.27 4.01 0.52
C SER A 45 2.24 4.17 -1.00
N SER A 46 3.06 3.41 -1.74
CA SER A 46 3.09 3.45 -3.20
C SER A 46 1.74 3.12 -3.83
N ASN A 47 0.98 2.20 -3.22
CA ASN A 47 -0.36 1.85 -3.68
C ASN A 47 -1.35 2.98 -3.42
N MET A 48 -1.21 3.71 -2.31
CA MET A 48 -2.06 4.87 -2.02
C MET A 48 -1.77 6.04 -2.96
N TYR A 49 -0.49 6.35 -3.23
CA TYR A 49 -0.14 7.38 -4.22
C TYR A 49 -0.67 7.06 -5.62
N ALA A 50 -0.56 5.79 -6.04
CA ALA A 50 -1.14 5.35 -7.31
C ALA A 50 -2.66 5.52 -7.33
N HIS A 51 -3.34 5.21 -6.23
CA HIS A 51 -4.78 5.42 -6.08
C HIS A 51 -5.16 6.91 -6.22
N VAL A 52 -4.50 7.81 -5.48
CA VAL A 52 -4.77 9.26 -5.54
C VAL A 52 -4.55 9.77 -6.96
N ARG A 53 -3.42 9.40 -7.60
CA ARG A 53 -3.13 9.80 -8.98
C ARG A 53 -4.19 9.35 -9.99
N ALA A 54 -4.79 8.18 -9.80
CA ALA A 54 -5.75 7.60 -10.73
C ALA A 54 -7.20 8.04 -10.47
N MET A 55 -7.59 8.23 -9.21
CA MET A 55 -8.99 8.47 -8.81
C MET A 55 -9.26 9.92 -8.40
N HIS A 56 -8.22 10.68 -8.08
CA HIS A 56 -8.28 12.06 -7.61
C HIS A 56 -7.22 12.90 -8.35
N SER A 57 -7.19 12.80 -9.68
CA SER A 57 -6.15 13.42 -10.53
C SER A 57 -6.17 14.95 -10.52
N ASP A 58 -7.29 15.54 -10.10
CA ASP A 58 -7.51 16.97 -9.88
C ASP A 58 -7.06 17.45 -8.49
N GLN A 59 -6.70 16.53 -7.60
CA GLN A 59 -6.29 16.81 -6.23
C GLN A 59 -4.76 16.70 -6.06
N PRO A 60 -4.18 17.35 -5.03
CA PRO A 60 -2.78 17.16 -4.68
C PRO A 60 -2.43 15.69 -4.39
N LEU A 61 -1.21 15.27 -4.75
CA LEU A 61 -0.71 13.92 -4.43
C LEU A 61 -0.32 13.80 -2.96
N TYR A 62 -1.33 13.70 -2.10
CA TYR A 62 -1.21 13.63 -0.66
C TYR A 62 -1.77 12.31 -0.10
N ILE A 63 -1.12 11.75 0.93
CA ILE A 63 -1.59 10.55 1.64
C ILE A 63 -1.46 10.76 3.15
N ILE A 64 -2.34 10.12 3.92
CA ILE A 64 -2.31 10.18 5.38
C ILE A 64 -1.67 8.89 5.91
N ASP A 65 -0.58 9.02 6.66
CA ASP A 65 -0.03 7.93 7.48
C ASP A 65 -0.64 7.96 8.87
N VAL A 66 -1.52 7.00 9.17
CA VAL A 66 -2.30 6.99 10.41
C VAL A 66 -1.46 6.73 11.67
N TYR A 67 -0.27 6.16 11.53
CA TYR A 67 0.60 5.86 12.67
C TYR A 67 1.60 6.99 12.97
N ASN A 68 2.11 7.65 11.93
CA ASN A 68 3.16 8.66 12.10
C ASN A 68 2.67 10.11 12.01
N LYS A 69 1.40 10.37 11.64
CA LYS A 69 0.82 11.73 11.48
C LYS A 69 1.75 12.73 10.78
N GLN A 70 2.61 12.25 9.87
CA GLN A 70 3.55 13.06 9.12
C GLN A 70 3.11 13.09 7.66
N CYS A 71 2.90 14.29 7.16
CA CYS A 71 2.62 14.58 5.76
C CYS A 71 3.84 14.16 4.93
N SER A 72 3.81 12.96 4.35
CA SER A 72 4.84 12.56 3.40
C SER A 72 4.42 13.13 2.04
N ASN A 73 5.16 14.12 1.53
CA ASN A 73 5.07 14.53 0.13
C ASN A 73 6.28 13.90 -0.58
N PRO A 74 6.14 13.05 -1.61
CA PRO A 74 7.28 12.47 -2.31
C PRO A 74 8.16 13.49 -3.03
N LEU A 75 7.71 14.75 -3.10
CA LEU A 75 8.38 15.87 -3.77
C LEU A 75 9.14 16.80 -2.79
N LEU A 76 9.27 16.42 -1.52
CA LEU A 76 10.11 17.09 -0.50
C LEU A 76 11.16 16.12 0.06
#